data_AF-A0A3E0QNI3-F1
#
_entry.id   AF-A0A3E0QNI3-F1
#
_cell.length_a   1.000
_cell.length_b   1.000
_cell.length_c   1.000
_cell.angle_alpha   90.00
_cell.angle_beta   90.00
_cell.angle_gamma   90.00
#
_symmetry.space_group_name_H-M   'P 1'
#
loop_
_entity.id
_entity.type
_entity.pdbx_description
1 polymer ?
#
loop_
_entity_poly.entity_id
_entity_poly.type
_entity_poly.pdbx_seq_one_letter_code
_entity_poly.pdbx_strand_id
1 'polypeptide(L)' 'MALDQLEAFLKEMQSDLTLKEEVLNASTADDVARIALKHGFEFSGDELLRISGKKVGRVTVRKNDMPGEYN' A
#
# COMPACT_ATOMS: atom_id res chain seq x y z
N MET A 1 -0.03 -9.56 14.66
CA MET A 1 -0.29 -10.57 13.62
C MET A 1 -0.58 -9.92 12.28
N ALA A 2 -1.39 -8.86 12.18
CA ALA A 2 -1.54 -8.12 10.90
C ALA A 2 -0.75 -6.80 10.79
N LEU A 3 -0.50 -6.10 11.90
CA LEU A 3 0.30 -4.87 11.89
C LEU A 3 1.75 -5.11 11.45
N ASP A 4 2.34 -6.23 11.87
CA ASP A 4 3.72 -6.64 11.55
C ASP A 4 3.89 -6.90 10.04
N GLN A 5 2.93 -7.58 9.41
CA GLN A 5 2.88 -7.81 7.97
C GLN A 5 2.72 -6.50 7.19
N LEU A 6 1.88 -5.60 7.69
CA LEU A 6 1.70 -4.29 7.09
C LEU A 6 2.96 -3.41 7.21
N GLU A 7 3.64 -3.44 8.36
CA GLU A 7 4.92 -2.72 8.54
C GLU A 7 6.02 -3.27 7.65
N ALA A 8 6.12 -4.60 7.55
CA ALA A 8 7.06 -5.28 6.65
C ALA A 8 6.77 -4.92 5.18
N PHE A 9 5.50 -4.92 4.77
CA PHE A 9 5.06 -4.49 3.44
C PHE A 9 5.44 -3.04 3.14
N LEU A 10 5.17 -2.10 4.06
CA LEU A 10 5.52 -0.70 3.88
C LEU A 10 7.04 -0.46 3.83
N LYS A 11 7.82 -1.31 4.50
CA LYS A 11 9.27 -1.28 4.44
C LYS A 11 9.78 -1.84 3.11
N GLU A 12 9.20 -2.93 2.63
CA GLU A 12 9.52 -3.50 1.33
C GLU A 12 9.16 -2.55 0.19
N MET A 13 7.98 -1.92 0.24
CA MET A 13 7.55 -0.90 -0.73
C MET A 13 8.48 0.34 -0.77
N GLN A 14 9.27 0.60 0.26
CA GLN A 14 10.28 1.67 0.23
C GLN A 14 11.57 1.26 -0.49
N SER A 15 11.89 -0.04 -0.49
CA SER A 15 13.08 -0.59 -1.15
C SER A 15 12.79 -1.10 -2.56
N ASP A 16 11.56 -1.54 -2.82
CA ASP A 16 11.12 -2.12 -4.08
C ASP A 16 10.26 -1.11 -4.86
N LEU A 17 10.85 -0.56 -5.93
CA LEU A 17 10.21 0.43 -6.79
C LEU A 17 9.04 -0.18 -7.57
N THR A 18 9.15 -1.44 -7.98
CA THR A 18 8.10 -2.13 -8.75
C THR A 18 6.85 -2.32 -7.89
N LEU A 19 7.03 -2.79 -6.65
CA LEU A 19 5.94 -2.91 -5.68
C LEU A 19 5.32 -1.54 -5.41
N LYS A 20 6.13 -0.51 -5.25
CA LYS A 20 5.64 0.86 -5.06
C LYS A 20 4.81 1.34 -6.23
N GLU A 21 5.23 1.10 -7.47
CA GLU A 21 4.48 1.46 -8.66
C GLU A 21 3.15 0.69 -8.75
N GLU A 22 3.13 -0.62 -8.45
CA GLU A 22 1.88 -1.38 -8.39
C GLU A 22 0.92 -0.80 -7.35
N VAL A 23 1.41 -0.48 -6.15
CA VAL A 23 0.61 0.13 -5.07
C VAL A 23 0.13 1.54 -5.44
N LEU A 24 0.93 2.32 -6.16
CA LEU A 24 0.54 3.65 -6.64
C LEU A 24 -0.50 3.58 -7.77
N ASN A 25 -0.48 2.52 -8.58
CA ASN A 25 -1.50 2.27 -9.60
C ASN A 25 -2.80 1.67 -9.01
N ALA A 26 -2.77 1.19 -7.76
CA ALA A 26 -3.94 0.69 -7.07
C ALA A 26 -4.96 1.80 -6.79
N SER A 27 -6.22 1.59 -7.18
CA SER A 27 -7.29 2.57 -6.97
C SER A 27 -7.94 2.49 -5.59
N THR A 28 -7.84 1.34 -4.91
CA THR A 28 -8.50 1.12 -3.62
C THR A 28 -7.58 0.42 -2.63
N ALA A 29 -7.88 0.55 -1.33
CA ALA A 29 -7.17 -0.19 -0.28
C ALA A 29 -7.33 -1.72 -0.42
N ASP A 30 -8.41 -2.18 -1.05
CA ASP A 30 -8.61 -3.59 -1.41
C ASP A 30 -7.62 -4.04 -2.50
N ASP A 31 -7.40 -3.21 -3.53
CA ASP A 31 -6.39 -3.50 -4.56
C ASP A 31 -4.97 -3.57 -3.95
N VAL A 32 -4.63 -2.67 -3.01
CA VAL A 32 -3.35 -2.72 -2.31
C VAL A 32 -3.22 -4.00 -1.47
N ALA A 33 -4.28 -4.42 -0.78
CA ALA A 33 -4.29 -5.69 -0.04
C ALA A 33 -4.09 -6.90 -0.98
N ARG A 34 -4.67 -6.88 -2.19
CA ARG A 34 -4.44 -7.91 -3.20
C ARG A 34 -3.00 -7.92 -3.73
N ILE A 35 -2.38 -6.76 -3.93
CA ILE A 35 -0.96 -6.66 -4.32
C ILE A 35 -0.07 -7.22 -3.21
N ALA A 36 -0.32 -6.83 -1.97
CA ALA A 36 0.41 -7.32 -0.81
C ALA A 36 0.30 -8.85 -0.65
N LEU A 37 -0.90 -9.39 -0.87
CA LEU A 37 -1.14 -10.84 -0.84
C LEU A 37 -0.29 -11.58 -1.88
N LYS A 38 -0.09 -11.01 -3.08
CA LYS A 38 0.81 -11.60 -4.10
C LYS A 38 2.26 -11.63 -3.65
N HIS A 39 2.68 -10.66 -2.84
CA HIS A 39 4.01 -10.58 -2.25
C HIS A 39 4.17 -11.40 -0.96
N GLY A 40 3.11 -12.07 -0.51
CA GLY A 40 3.13 -12.91 0.70
C GLY A 40 2.74 -12.18 1.99
N PHE A 41 2.20 -10.97 1.90
CA PHE A 41 1.69 -10.22 3.04
C PHE A 41 0.17 -10.34 3.14
N GLU A 42 -0.33 -10.85 4.27
CA GLU A 42 -1.77 -10.94 4.55
C GLU A 42 -2.21 -9.81 5.47
N PHE A 43 -2.91 -8.83 4.89
CA PHE A 43 -3.64 -7.80 5.65
C PHE A 43 -4.89 -7.36 4.89
N SER A 44 -5.84 -6.77 5.62
CA SER A 44 -7.08 -6.27 5.02
C SER A 44 -6.96 -4.82 4.58
N GLY A 45 -7.71 -4.44 3.52
CA GLY A 45 -7.84 -3.04 3.11
C GLY A 45 -8.39 -2.13 4.23
N ASP A 46 -9.21 -2.65 5.14
CA ASP A 46 -9.69 -1.93 6.33
C ASP A 46 -8.54 -1.56 7.29
N GLU A 47 -7.56 -2.45 7.44
CA GLU A 47 -6.40 -2.21 8.30
C GLU A 47 -5.50 -1.15 7.67
N LEU A 48 -5.29 -1.23 6.35
CA LEU A 48 -4.69 -0.14 5.58
C LEU A 48 -5.43 1.18 5.79
N LEU A 49 -6.77 1.19 5.79
CA LEU A 49 -7.56 2.41 5.97
C LEU A 49 -7.49 2.98 7.39
N ARG A 50 -7.45 2.12 8.43
CA ARG A 50 -7.15 2.55 9.81
C ARG A 50 -5.81 3.26 9.91
N ILE A 51 -4.88 2.86 9.05
CA ILE A 51 -3.57 3.47 8.95
C ILE A 51 -3.62 4.67 8.00
N SER A 52 -4.45 4.67 6.96
CA SER A 52 -4.53 5.70 5.92
C SER A 52 -5.03 7.08 6.41
N GLY A 53 -5.48 7.19 7.67
CA GLY A 53 -5.73 8.47 8.36
C GLY A 53 -4.66 8.87 9.38
N LYS A 54 -3.67 8.01 9.62
CA LYS A 54 -2.52 8.21 10.51
C LYS A 54 -1.22 8.16 9.69
N LYS A 55 -0.27 9.03 10.00
CA LYS A 55 1.08 8.92 9.41
C LYS A 55 1.71 7.61 9.90
N VAL A 56 1.93 6.62 9.03
CA VAL A 56 2.84 5.50 9.32
C VAL A 56 4.17 5.78 8.63
N GLY A 57 5.13 6.20 9.45
CA GLY A 57 6.44 6.63 9.00
C GLY A 57 6.36 7.80 8.00
N ARG A 58 6.86 7.57 6.79
CA ARG A 58 6.95 8.57 5.69
C ARG A 58 5.87 8.42 4.62
N VAL A 59 5.03 7.39 4.67
CA VAL A 59 4.04 7.12 3.62
C VAL A 59 2.72 7.78 4.01
N THR A 60 2.32 8.80 3.24
CA THR A 60 1.00 9.41 3.37
C THR A 60 0.10 8.77 2.32
N VAL A 61 -0.78 7.86 2.74
CA VAL A 61 -1.78 7.26 1.85
C VAL A 61 -2.83 8.33 1.56
N ARG A 62 -2.78 8.92 0.37
CA ARG A 62 -3.81 9.84 -0.14
C ARG A 62 -4.68 9.07 -1.13
N LYS A 63 -6.00 9.29 -1.07
CA LYS A 63 -6.89 8.93 -2.18
C LYS A 63 -6.42 9.72 -3.40
N ASN A 64 -5.79 9.04 -4.34
CA ASN A 64 -5.29 9.67 -5.56
C ASN A 64 -6.46 9.91 -6.50
N ASP A 65 -6.84 11.17 -6.67
CA ASP A 65 -7.58 11.62 -7.84
C ASP A 65 -6.54 11.65 -8.96
N MET A 66 -6.57 10.65 -9.85
CA MET A 66 -5.61 10.52 -10.97
C MET A 66 -5.62 11.82 -11.80
N PRO A 67 -4.43 12.34 -12.18
CA PRO A 67 -4.10 12.23 -13.59
C PRO A 67 -2.60 11.98 -13.77
N GLY A 68 -2.26 10.87 -14.40
CA GLY A 68 -0.89 10.56 -14.75
C GLY A 68 -0.90 9.56 -15.89
N GLU A 69 -1.03 10.08 -17.11
CA GLU A 69 -0.68 9.32 -18.30
C GLU A 69 0.79 8.88 -18.15
N TYR A 70 1.00 7.57 -18.10
CA TYR A 70 2.32 7.00 -18.29
C TYR A 70 2.55 6.87 -19.80
N ASN A 71 3.37 7.77 -20.36
CA ASN A 71 4.12 7.60 -21.60
C ASN A 71 5.46 8.33 -21.47
#